data_AF-A0A2N2CV03-F1
#
_entry.id   AF-A0A2N2CV03-F1
#
_cell.length_a   1.000
_cell.length_b   1.000
_cell.length_c   1.000
_cell.angle_alpha   90.00
_cell.angle_beta   90.00
_cell.angle_gamma   90.00
#
_symmetry.space_group_name_H-M   'P 1'
#
loop_
_entity.id
_entity.type
_entity.pdbx_description
1 polymer ?
#
loop_
_entity_poly.entity_id
_entity_poly.type
_entity_poly.pdbx_seq_one_letter_code
_entity_poly.pdbx_strand_id
1 'polypeptide(L)'
;MIFFFIVKRVIKIKRLISSVLVICLILLVCPVYSSAASVSDFSDVQSSDWFYNSVNFVTANGMFNGTSTTSFSPSSTMTRGMFVTVLGRYGGAPSVSDGGQLGTITKSDVNMRSAPSAKNTSVLYCLQTGAVVSVISTTADLSDPAYSWYYVKYNGTLGYIRSDLMAVTETGFSDVSTSAYYYSYVLWAFSSGIAFATGDGTFSPDYDITREEICSMLYNYAAYKNYQLDPTAPAITFTDISSVTSTYASAVSALQRVGVITGYTDGTFRPKGSATRAEVSTMLMRFLDAISYKKVTESSYDSNGNYIFGTEVPQKASVGTDYFSDACFIGHSLVNGIQNSFGLTSTDFYSVNGATARYFLGLTDFKLSTTHVDANGNTVNDTGTLEQALSQKSYGKVYIMLGINEIASTDSARQAFYRSMSNIVSLVQKTQPNAVIYIISLTPVSQKCSESRKGESRDNVIDFNSVLKQLCKHKSTYYLNTFDLSCDANGFLPSSACMSDGIHLLSNEYVKLKSYLLSHTV
;
A
#
# COMPACT_ATOMS: atom_id res chain seq x y z
N MET A 1 59.22 -17.45 36.65
CA MET A 1 58.69 -18.10 35.44
C MET A 1 57.26 -18.65 35.60
N ILE A 2 56.90 -19.24 36.74
CA ILE A 2 55.57 -19.84 37.01
C ILE A 2 54.43 -18.80 37.06
N PHE A 3 54.68 -17.61 37.64
CA PHE A 3 53.69 -16.54 37.76
C PHE A 3 53.19 -16.03 36.38
N PHE A 4 54.10 -15.96 35.40
CA PHE A 4 53.78 -15.50 34.04
C PHE A 4 52.89 -16.49 33.27
N PHE A 5 53.04 -17.80 33.54
CA PHE A 5 52.20 -18.84 32.97
C PHE A 5 50.78 -18.83 33.55
N ILE A 6 50.64 -18.58 34.86
CA ILE A 6 49.34 -18.49 35.52
C ILE A 6 48.54 -17.29 35.00
N VAL A 7 49.18 -16.13 34.87
CA VAL A 7 48.52 -14.91 34.35
C VAL A 7 48.06 -15.09 32.90
N LYS A 8 48.87 -15.69 32.01
CA LYS A 8 48.46 -16.00 30.63
C LYS A 8 47.31 -17.02 30.55
N ARG A 9 47.27 -18.01 31.45
CA ARG A 9 46.20 -19.02 31.52
C ARG A 9 44.87 -18.41 31.99
N VAL A 10 44.93 -17.52 32.98
CA VAL A 10 43.75 -16.77 33.48
C VAL A 10 43.21 -15.79 32.43
N ILE A 11 44.07 -15.12 31.66
CA ILE A 11 43.65 -14.21 30.57
C ILE A 11 43.01 -14.99 29.41
N LYS A 12 43.54 -16.18 29.05
CA LYS A 12 42.91 -17.05 28.03
C LYS A 12 41.55 -17.60 28.50
N ILE A 13 41.41 -17.98 29.77
CA ILE A 13 40.14 -18.45 30.34
C ILE A 13 39.10 -17.32 30.42
N LYS A 14 39.49 -16.10 30.79
CA LYS A 14 38.59 -14.92 30.77
C LYS A 14 38.13 -14.57 29.35
N ARG A 15 39.00 -14.70 28.34
CA ARG A 15 38.61 -14.51 26.93
C ARG A 15 37.67 -15.61 26.44
N LEU A 16 37.88 -16.87 26.82
CA LEU A 16 37.00 -17.97 26.44
C LEU A 16 35.61 -17.86 27.09
N ILE A 17 35.54 -17.49 28.37
CA ILE A 17 34.27 -17.27 29.08
C ILE A 17 33.53 -16.04 28.53
N SER A 18 34.25 -14.97 28.17
CA SER A 18 33.65 -13.78 27.53
C SER A 18 33.15 -14.08 26.11
N SER A 19 33.80 -14.96 25.36
CA SER A 19 33.33 -15.38 24.03
C SER A 19 32.10 -16.30 24.10
N VAL A 20 32.01 -17.19 25.09
CA VAL A 20 30.83 -18.06 25.30
C VAL A 20 29.63 -17.26 25.84
N LEU A 21 29.84 -16.27 26.70
CA LEU A 21 28.78 -15.36 27.17
C LEU A 21 28.24 -14.44 26.07
N VAL A 22 29.09 -14.00 25.13
CA VAL A 22 28.64 -13.21 23.97
C VAL A 22 27.88 -14.06 22.96
N ILE A 23 28.24 -15.33 22.76
CA ILE A 23 27.47 -16.26 21.91
C ILE A 23 26.12 -16.64 22.55
N CYS A 24 26.07 -16.83 23.87
CA CYS A 24 24.80 -17.04 24.59
C CYS A 24 23.92 -15.79 24.63
N LEU A 25 24.48 -14.58 24.70
CA LEU A 25 23.70 -13.34 24.59
C LEU A 25 23.20 -13.12 23.15
N ILE A 26 24.00 -13.41 22.11
CA ILE A 26 23.55 -13.26 20.71
C ILE A 26 22.41 -14.24 20.37
N LEU A 27 22.37 -15.43 21.00
CA LEU A 27 21.23 -16.36 20.88
C LEU A 27 19.99 -15.95 21.70
N LEU A 28 20.11 -15.00 22.65
CA LEU A 28 19.01 -14.43 23.43
C LEU A 28 18.42 -13.14 22.81
N VAL A 29 19.06 -12.56 21.78
CA VAL A 29 18.55 -11.36 21.06
C VAL A 29 18.21 -11.65 19.59
N CYS A 30 18.33 -12.88 19.12
CA CYS A 30 17.62 -13.28 17.91
C CYS A 30 16.12 -13.37 18.28
N PRO A 31 15.24 -12.57 17.67
CA PRO A 31 13.81 -12.87 17.74
C PRO A 31 13.66 -14.30 17.27
N VAL A 32 13.15 -15.19 18.14
CA VAL A 32 12.58 -16.44 17.65
C VAL A 32 11.41 -16.00 16.80
N TYR A 33 11.63 -15.85 15.49
CA TYR A 33 10.55 -15.76 14.54
C TYR A 33 9.84 -17.10 14.67
N SER A 34 8.68 -17.11 15.32
CA SER A 34 7.80 -18.26 15.26
C SER A 34 7.56 -18.53 13.77
N SER A 35 8.02 -19.67 13.24
CA SER A 35 7.70 -20.01 11.87
C SER A 35 6.17 -20.10 11.77
N ALA A 36 5.59 -19.48 10.75
CA ALA A 36 4.17 -19.63 10.47
C ALA A 36 3.85 -21.14 10.37
N ALA A 37 2.71 -21.54 10.93
CA ALA A 37 2.27 -22.94 10.85
C ALA A 37 2.13 -23.34 9.37
N SER A 38 2.70 -24.48 9.01
CA SER A 38 2.59 -25.03 7.65
C SER A 38 1.34 -25.90 7.57
N VAL A 39 0.68 -25.96 6.41
CA VAL A 39 -0.46 -26.87 6.20
C VAL A 39 -0.11 -28.34 6.47
N SER A 40 1.16 -28.71 6.26
CA SER A 40 1.69 -30.04 6.56
C SER A 40 1.68 -30.40 8.04
N ASP A 41 1.54 -29.39 8.92
CA ASP A 41 1.54 -29.59 10.37
C ASP A 41 0.16 -30.07 10.86
N PHE A 42 -0.90 -29.92 10.05
CA PHE A 42 -2.27 -30.27 10.41
C PHE A 42 -2.66 -31.67 9.94
N SER A 43 -2.91 -32.57 10.89
CA SER A 43 -3.33 -33.96 10.63
C SER A 43 -4.74 -34.09 10.05
N ASP A 44 -5.58 -33.07 10.24
CA ASP A 44 -6.97 -32.99 9.78
C ASP A 44 -7.13 -32.18 8.49
N VAL A 45 -6.03 -31.97 7.74
CA VAL A 45 -6.01 -31.32 6.43
C VAL A 45 -5.19 -32.16 5.45
N GLN A 46 -5.86 -32.79 4.48
CA GLN A 46 -5.26 -33.66 3.47
C GLN A 46 -5.14 -32.94 2.14
N SER A 47 -4.12 -33.27 1.33
CA SER A 47 -3.90 -32.63 0.00
C SER A 47 -5.04 -32.83 -0.99
N SER A 48 -5.93 -33.79 -0.75
CA SER A 48 -7.12 -34.05 -1.55
C SER A 48 -8.37 -33.27 -1.08
N ASP A 49 -8.29 -32.59 0.07
CA ASP A 49 -9.42 -31.80 0.57
C ASP A 49 -9.65 -30.57 -0.31
N TRP A 50 -10.92 -30.26 -0.57
CA TRP A 50 -11.32 -29.11 -1.38
C TRP A 50 -10.82 -27.77 -0.81
N PHE A 51 -10.56 -27.72 0.50
CA PHE A 51 -10.06 -26.54 1.21
C PHE A 51 -8.54 -26.54 1.40
N TYR A 52 -7.80 -27.56 0.96
CA TYR A 52 -6.36 -27.69 1.20
C TYR A 52 -5.58 -26.43 0.79
N ASN A 53 -5.80 -25.96 -0.44
CA ASN A 53 -5.14 -24.77 -0.97
C ASN A 53 -5.51 -23.51 -0.18
N SER A 54 -6.79 -23.37 0.19
CA SER A 54 -7.29 -22.25 0.96
C SER A 54 -6.68 -22.21 2.36
N VAL A 55 -6.57 -23.37 3.03
CA VAL A 55 -5.94 -23.49 4.36
C VAL A 55 -4.46 -23.16 4.27
N ASN A 56 -3.75 -23.74 3.32
CA ASN A 56 -2.33 -23.44 3.08
C ASN A 56 -2.10 -21.95 2.82
N PHE A 57 -2.97 -21.33 2.03
CA PHE A 57 -2.90 -19.90 1.75
C PHE A 57 -3.06 -19.06 3.01
N VAL A 58 -4.11 -19.28 3.81
CA VAL A 58 -4.35 -18.44 5.00
C VAL A 58 -3.34 -18.68 6.12
N THR A 59 -2.72 -19.86 6.20
CA THR A 59 -1.68 -20.17 7.19
C THR A 59 -0.33 -19.58 6.76
N ALA A 60 0.03 -19.71 5.46
CA ALA A 60 1.23 -19.10 4.91
C ALA A 60 1.22 -17.57 4.99
N ASN A 61 0.04 -16.95 4.88
CA ASN A 61 -0.16 -15.50 5.07
C ASN A 61 -0.32 -15.09 6.56
N GLY A 62 -0.13 -16.01 7.51
CA GLY A 62 -0.19 -15.72 8.95
C GLY A 62 -1.58 -15.29 9.45
N MET A 63 -2.63 -15.51 8.65
CA MET A 63 -3.99 -15.10 8.98
C MET A 63 -4.61 -16.09 9.99
N PHE A 64 -4.41 -17.38 9.75
CA PHE A 64 -4.90 -18.46 10.59
C PHE A 64 -3.77 -19.15 11.34
N ASN A 65 -4.08 -19.54 12.58
CA ASN A 65 -3.35 -20.57 13.30
C ASN A 65 -4.24 -21.82 13.38
N GLY A 66 -3.62 -22.98 13.64
CA GLY A 66 -4.35 -24.17 14.05
C GLY A 66 -5.10 -23.95 15.37
N THR A 67 -6.13 -24.75 15.61
CA THR A 67 -6.77 -24.84 16.94
C THR A 67 -5.89 -25.61 17.93
N SER A 68 -4.93 -26.38 17.41
CA SER A 68 -3.81 -26.95 18.15
C SER A 68 -2.55 -26.90 17.26
N THR A 69 -1.43 -27.44 17.77
CA THR A 69 -0.22 -27.61 16.96
C THR A 69 -0.37 -28.61 15.82
N THR A 70 -1.39 -29.49 15.86
CA THR A 70 -1.58 -30.58 14.89
C THR A 70 -2.97 -30.61 14.26
N SER A 71 -3.83 -29.63 14.56
CA SER A 71 -5.20 -29.58 14.06
C SER A 71 -5.59 -28.17 13.60
N PHE A 72 -6.15 -28.08 12.41
CA PHE A 72 -6.74 -26.87 11.87
C PHE A 72 -8.22 -26.71 12.24
N SER A 73 -8.94 -27.81 12.47
CA SER A 73 -10.39 -27.91 12.67
C SER A 73 -11.22 -27.30 11.52
N PRO A 74 -11.09 -27.80 10.28
CA PRO A 74 -11.71 -27.18 9.09
C PRO A 74 -13.24 -27.09 9.15
N SER A 75 -13.90 -28.04 9.83
CA SER A 75 -15.36 -28.11 9.91
C SER A 75 -15.97 -27.30 11.07
N SER A 76 -15.14 -26.76 11.97
CA SER A 76 -15.65 -25.94 13.08
C SER A 76 -16.13 -24.59 12.58
N THR A 77 -17.22 -24.08 13.15
CA THR A 77 -17.72 -22.72 12.89
C THR A 77 -16.75 -21.67 13.40
N MET A 78 -16.80 -20.48 12.80
CA MET A 78 -16.03 -19.33 13.28
C MET A 78 -16.92 -18.35 14.04
N THR A 79 -16.38 -17.76 15.10
CA THR A 79 -17.03 -16.66 15.81
C THR A 79 -16.66 -15.31 15.20
N ARG A 80 -17.43 -14.26 15.53
CA ARG A 80 -17.12 -12.88 15.14
C ARG A 80 -15.74 -12.43 15.61
N GLY A 81 -15.38 -12.76 16.86
CA GLY A 81 -14.07 -12.50 17.46
C GLY A 81 -12.93 -13.18 16.72
N MET A 82 -13.12 -14.44 16.29
CA MET A 82 -12.16 -15.14 15.44
C MET A 82 -11.99 -14.44 14.09
N PHE A 83 -13.08 -14.03 13.46
CA PHE A 83 -13.01 -13.43 12.13
C PHE A 83 -12.30 -12.07 12.13
N VAL A 84 -12.58 -11.19 13.09
CA VAL A 84 -11.84 -9.92 13.22
C VAL A 84 -10.37 -10.13 13.61
N THR A 85 -10.05 -11.19 14.36
CA THR A 85 -8.66 -11.56 14.65
C THR A 85 -7.91 -11.92 13.37
N VAL A 86 -8.54 -12.69 12.48
CA VAL A 86 -7.98 -13.06 11.18
C VAL A 86 -7.74 -11.82 10.31
N LEU A 87 -8.75 -10.94 10.18
CA LEU A 87 -8.60 -9.68 9.42
C LEU A 87 -7.55 -8.76 10.03
N GLY A 88 -7.47 -8.71 11.36
CA GLY A 88 -6.50 -7.92 12.08
C GLY A 88 -5.07 -8.39 11.85
N ARG A 89 -4.82 -9.71 11.92
CA ARG A 89 -3.51 -10.29 11.60
C ARG A 89 -3.07 -9.96 10.18
N TYR A 90 -3.96 -10.16 9.20
CA TYR A 90 -3.67 -9.82 7.82
C TYR A 90 -3.47 -8.32 7.60
N GLY A 91 -4.30 -7.49 8.24
CA GLY A 91 -4.27 -6.04 8.12
C GLY A 91 -3.13 -5.34 8.86
N GLY A 92 -2.29 -6.08 9.60
CA GLY A 92 -1.21 -5.54 10.43
C GLY A 92 -1.71 -4.82 11.68
N ALA A 93 -2.92 -5.16 12.17
CA ALA A 93 -3.49 -4.56 13.35
C ALA A 93 -2.62 -4.87 14.59
N PRO A 94 -2.44 -3.90 15.50
CA PRO A 94 -1.66 -4.13 16.71
C PRO A 94 -2.32 -5.22 17.56
N SER A 95 -1.55 -6.25 17.91
CA SER A 95 -1.99 -7.29 18.84
C SER A 95 -1.56 -6.94 20.26
N VAL A 96 -2.49 -6.92 21.22
CA VAL A 96 -2.14 -6.98 22.65
C VAL A 96 -2.10 -8.43 23.09
N SER A 97 -0.93 -9.06 23.03
CA SER A 97 -0.70 -10.40 23.57
C SER A 97 -0.80 -10.46 25.10
N ASP A 98 -0.80 -9.32 25.78
CA ASP A 98 -0.52 -9.22 27.22
C ASP A 98 -1.57 -8.38 28.00
N GLY A 99 -2.81 -8.29 27.52
CA GLY A 99 -3.93 -7.67 28.27
C GLY A 99 -3.93 -6.13 28.33
N GLY A 100 -3.31 -5.48 27.33
CA GLY A 100 -3.18 -4.03 27.25
C GLY A 100 -4.34 -3.30 26.58
N GLN A 101 -4.50 -2.00 26.86
CA GLN A 101 -5.45 -1.13 26.14
C GLN A 101 -4.86 -0.71 24.77
N LEU A 102 -5.68 -0.28 23.80
CA LEU A 102 -5.12 0.38 22.61
C LEU A 102 -5.07 1.87 22.82
N GLY A 103 -4.00 2.47 22.33
CA GLY A 103 -3.84 3.91 22.32
C GLY A 103 -3.71 4.44 20.91
N THR A 104 -4.45 5.50 20.61
CA THR A 104 -4.41 6.19 19.32
C THR A 104 -3.64 7.49 19.47
N ILE A 105 -2.65 7.70 18.61
CA ILE A 105 -1.87 8.94 18.59
C ILE A 105 -2.77 10.11 18.17
N THR A 106 -2.84 11.16 18.99
CA THR A 106 -3.74 12.31 18.79
C THR A 106 -3.04 13.56 18.27
N LYS A 107 -1.70 13.54 18.19
CA LYS A 107 -0.86 14.64 17.72
C LYS A 107 0.00 14.19 16.53
N SER A 108 0.52 15.12 15.74
CA SER A 108 1.46 14.80 14.65
C SER A 108 2.87 14.59 15.21
N ASP A 109 3.67 13.78 14.51
CA ASP A 109 5.11 13.58 14.79
C ASP A 109 5.46 13.15 16.23
N VAL A 110 4.65 12.24 16.78
CA VAL A 110 4.82 11.74 18.13
C VAL A 110 5.96 10.74 18.18
N ASN A 111 7.02 11.09 18.90
CA ASN A 111 8.17 10.20 19.08
C ASN A 111 7.87 9.12 20.13
N MET A 112 7.91 7.86 19.70
CA MET A 112 8.02 6.70 20.60
C MET A 112 9.49 6.56 21.04
N ARG A 113 9.74 6.58 22.34
CA ARG A 113 11.10 6.72 22.90
C ARG A 113 11.56 5.47 23.62
N SER A 114 12.88 5.29 23.74
CA SER A 114 13.48 4.14 24.42
C SER A 114 13.33 4.16 25.96
N ALA A 115 12.94 5.30 26.54
CA ALA A 115 12.71 5.48 27.97
C ALA A 115 11.68 6.60 28.21
N PRO A 116 11.00 6.65 29.37
CA PRO A 116 9.97 7.63 29.70
C PRO A 116 10.57 9.02 30.03
N SER A 117 11.19 9.65 29.05
CA SER A 117 11.78 10.99 29.17
C SER A 117 11.80 11.72 27.83
N ALA A 118 11.42 13.00 27.87
CA ALA A 118 11.48 13.89 26.70
C ALA A 118 12.91 14.36 26.36
N LYS A 119 13.87 14.20 27.28
CA LYS A 119 15.27 14.59 27.12
C LYS A 119 16.19 13.35 27.15
N ASN A 120 17.23 13.34 26.31
CA ASN A 120 18.32 12.34 26.35
C ASN A 120 17.91 10.87 26.10
N THR A 121 16.88 10.63 25.27
CA THR A 121 16.43 9.28 24.90
C THR A 121 16.39 9.11 23.38
N SER A 122 16.66 7.89 22.91
CA SER A 122 16.60 7.58 21.48
C SER A 122 15.15 7.55 21.01
N VAL A 123 14.90 8.13 19.84
CA VAL A 123 13.63 7.98 19.13
C VAL A 123 13.65 6.63 18.43
N LEU A 124 12.71 5.76 18.79
CA LEU A 124 12.54 4.43 18.18
C LEU A 124 11.67 4.53 16.93
N TYR A 125 10.58 5.30 17.02
CA TYR A 125 9.66 5.58 15.92
C TYR A 125 9.15 7.02 16.00
N CYS A 126 8.84 7.62 14.84
CA CYS A 126 8.04 8.83 14.73
C CYS A 126 6.64 8.43 14.22
N LEU A 127 5.63 8.56 15.08
CA LEU A 127 4.27 8.10 14.85
C LEU A 127 3.37 9.27 14.44
N GLN A 128 2.54 9.03 13.44
CA GLN A 128 1.61 10.00 12.90
C GLN A 128 0.26 9.96 13.62
N THR A 129 -0.53 11.04 13.53
CA THR A 129 -1.90 11.07 14.06
C THR A 129 -2.72 9.91 13.50
N GLY A 130 -3.45 9.23 14.39
CA GLY A 130 -4.21 8.02 14.08
C GLY A 130 -3.41 6.72 14.10
N ALA A 131 -2.09 6.76 14.30
CA ALA A 131 -1.34 5.53 14.56
C ALA A 131 -1.85 4.86 15.85
N VAL A 132 -1.97 3.53 15.83
CA VAL A 132 -2.47 2.77 16.96
C VAL A 132 -1.34 1.96 17.56
N VAL A 133 -1.19 2.02 18.88
CA VAL A 133 -0.19 1.29 19.65
C VAL A 133 -0.87 0.43 20.71
N SER A 134 -0.21 -0.65 21.09
CA SER A 134 -0.60 -1.48 22.24
C SER A 134 -0.08 -0.83 23.52
N VAL A 135 -0.93 -0.38 24.43
CA VAL A 135 -0.57 0.17 25.75
C VAL A 135 -0.45 -0.98 26.74
N ILE A 136 0.77 -1.23 27.23
CA ILE A 136 1.10 -2.32 28.15
C ILE A 136 0.95 -1.87 29.60
N SER A 137 1.46 -0.69 29.94
CA SER A 137 1.38 -0.15 31.30
C SER A 137 1.52 1.37 31.30
N THR A 138 1.24 2.00 32.44
CA THR A 138 1.38 3.44 32.66
C THR A 138 2.37 3.68 33.79
N THR A 139 3.33 4.57 33.57
CA THR A 139 4.33 4.99 34.55
C THR A 139 4.25 6.50 34.73
N ALA A 140 4.34 7.00 35.97
CA ALA A 140 4.34 8.44 36.22
C ALA A 140 5.57 9.12 35.58
N ASP A 141 5.41 10.33 35.05
CA ASP A 141 6.55 11.16 34.66
C ASP A 141 7.18 11.77 35.93
N LEU A 142 8.38 11.31 36.27
CA LEU A 142 9.09 11.77 37.47
C LEU A 142 9.61 13.22 37.35
N SER A 143 9.59 13.80 36.14
CA SER A 143 10.09 15.13 35.84
C SER A 143 9.01 16.18 35.60
N ASP A 144 7.78 15.75 35.31
CA ASP A 144 6.60 16.60 35.16
C ASP A 144 5.33 15.86 35.62
N PRO A 145 4.88 16.05 36.87
CA PRO A 145 3.78 15.29 37.45
C PRO A 145 2.41 15.56 36.79
N ALA A 146 2.32 16.51 35.85
CA ALA A 146 1.11 16.72 35.05
C ALA A 146 0.89 15.62 33.99
N TYR A 147 1.91 14.80 33.70
CA TYR A 147 1.84 13.76 32.68
C TYR A 147 2.26 12.39 33.22
N SER A 148 1.79 11.35 32.54
CA SER A 148 2.33 9.99 32.64
C SER A 148 2.93 9.54 31.31
N TRP A 149 3.71 8.47 31.33
CA TRP A 149 4.21 7.76 30.15
C TRP A 149 3.53 6.41 30.02
N TYR A 150 3.00 6.13 28.83
CA TYR A 150 2.55 4.81 28.45
C TYR A 150 3.74 4.00 27.96
N TYR A 151 3.93 2.82 28.54
CA TYR A 151 4.78 1.79 27.94
C TYR A 151 3.98 1.08 26.86
N VAL A 152 4.49 1.10 25.64
CA VAL A 152 3.74 0.68 24.45
C VAL A 152 4.53 -0.29 23.58
N LYS A 153 3.80 -1.07 22.78
CA LYS A 153 4.35 -1.90 21.69
C LYS A 153 3.82 -1.40 20.36
N TYR A 154 4.73 -1.17 19.41
CA TYR A 154 4.43 -0.80 18.03
C TYR A 154 5.34 -1.60 17.08
N ASN A 155 4.75 -2.34 16.14
CA ASN A 155 5.48 -3.21 15.20
C ASN A 155 6.55 -4.09 15.87
N GLY A 156 6.17 -4.75 16.97
CA GLY A 156 7.08 -5.61 17.75
C GLY A 156 8.11 -4.88 18.62
N THR A 157 8.24 -3.56 18.47
CA THR A 157 9.19 -2.74 19.24
C THR A 157 8.53 -2.15 20.48
N LEU A 158 9.19 -2.25 21.62
CA LEU A 158 8.73 -1.70 22.90
C LEU A 158 9.32 -0.30 23.12
N GLY A 159 8.50 0.63 23.62
CA GLY A 159 8.92 2.00 23.86
C GLY A 159 7.95 2.76 24.75
N TYR A 160 8.15 4.07 24.85
CA TYR A 160 7.37 4.96 25.72
C TYR A 160 6.79 6.14 24.94
N ILE A 161 5.55 6.49 25.23
CA ILE A 161 4.85 7.67 24.67
C ILE A 161 4.22 8.45 25.82
N ARG A 162 4.33 9.78 25.81
CA ARG A 162 3.74 10.63 26.84
C ARG A 162 2.22 10.71 26.69
N SER A 163 1.51 10.68 27.80
CA SER A 163 0.06 10.48 27.87
C SER A 163 -0.79 11.56 27.19
N ASP A 164 -0.31 12.80 27.07
CA ASP A 164 -0.97 13.89 26.36
C ASP A 164 -0.92 13.76 24.82
N LEU A 165 -0.08 12.86 24.30
CA LEU A 165 0.15 12.67 22.87
C LEU A 165 -0.72 11.57 22.26
N MET A 166 -1.49 10.86 23.10
CA MET A 166 -2.33 9.75 22.67
C MET A 166 -3.57 9.61 23.55
N ALA A 167 -4.65 9.07 22.98
CA ALA A 167 -5.86 8.73 23.70
C ALA A 167 -5.96 7.22 23.83
N VAL A 168 -6.13 6.73 25.06
CA VAL A 168 -6.39 5.32 25.31
C VAL A 168 -7.88 5.07 25.12
N THR A 169 -8.21 4.12 24.25
CA THR A 169 -9.59 3.82 23.89
C THR A 169 -10.02 2.53 24.59
N GLU A 170 -11.07 2.61 25.40
CA GLU A 170 -11.80 1.44 25.87
C GLU A 170 -12.86 1.07 24.83
N THR A 171 -13.12 -0.23 24.65
CA THR A 171 -14.08 -0.71 23.65
C THR A 171 -15.51 -0.21 23.91
N GLY A 172 -15.85 0.09 25.17
CA GLY A 172 -17.22 0.37 25.58
C GLY A 172 -18.16 -0.83 25.43
N PHE A 173 -17.65 -2.00 25.01
CA PHE A 173 -18.41 -3.23 24.86
C PHE A 173 -18.38 -4.03 26.16
N SER A 174 -19.57 -4.28 26.71
CA SER A 174 -19.76 -5.02 27.96
C SER A 174 -19.35 -6.49 27.88
N ASP A 175 -19.27 -7.05 26.67
CA ASP A 175 -18.97 -8.47 26.38
C ASP A 175 -17.57 -8.69 25.78
N VAL A 176 -16.70 -7.67 25.81
CA VAL A 176 -15.34 -7.75 25.27
C VAL A 176 -14.34 -7.52 26.39
N SER A 177 -13.91 -8.61 27.04
CA SER A 177 -12.88 -8.58 28.09
C SER A 177 -11.55 -8.04 27.56
N THR A 178 -10.89 -7.17 28.32
CA THR A 178 -9.54 -6.64 28.02
C THR A 178 -8.46 -7.71 27.96
N SER A 179 -8.69 -8.87 28.59
CA SER A 179 -7.79 -10.03 28.55
C SER A 179 -8.07 -10.99 27.39
N ALA A 180 -9.15 -10.78 26.61
CA ALA A 180 -9.48 -11.67 25.51
C ALA A 180 -8.49 -11.52 24.35
N TYR A 181 -8.10 -12.63 23.72
CA TYR A 181 -7.17 -12.63 22.60
C TYR A 181 -7.66 -11.78 21.40
N TYR A 182 -8.97 -11.61 21.28
CA TYR A 182 -9.60 -10.79 20.24
C TYR A 182 -9.75 -9.32 20.63
N TYR A 183 -9.46 -8.91 21.87
CA TYR A 183 -9.75 -7.57 22.39
C TYR A 183 -9.23 -6.45 21.47
N SER A 184 -7.92 -6.46 21.15
CA SER A 184 -7.34 -5.45 20.27
C SER A 184 -7.91 -5.47 18.87
N TYR A 185 -8.24 -6.66 18.36
CA TYR A 185 -8.75 -6.80 16.99
C TYR A 185 -10.20 -6.35 16.88
N VAL A 186 -11.02 -6.57 17.90
CA VAL A 186 -12.37 -6.01 18.00
C VAL A 186 -12.30 -4.48 18.03
N LEU A 187 -11.44 -3.92 18.87
CA LEU A 187 -11.29 -2.46 18.98
C LEU A 187 -10.79 -1.84 17.69
N TRP A 188 -9.78 -2.44 17.06
CA TRP A 188 -9.28 -2.02 15.75
C TRP A 188 -10.36 -2.10 14.66
N ALA A 189 -11.09 -3.22 14.58
CA ALA A 189 -12.11 -3.40 13.57
C ALA A 189 -13.26 -2.40 13.75
N PHE A 190 -13.65 -2.11 14.99
CA PHE A 190 -14.68 -1.13 15.30
C PHE A 190 -14.24 0.30 14.97
N SER A 191 -13.06 0.72 15.44
CA SER A 191 -12.55 2.08 15.21
C SER A 191 -12.22 2.36 13.74
N SER A 192 -11.91 1.33 12.96
CA SER A 192 -11.65 1.41 11.53
C SER A 192 -12.91 1.30 10.66
N GLY A 193 -14.09 1.13 11.27
CA GLY A 193 -15.36 0.94 10.54
C GLY A 193 -15.47 -0.40 9.81
N ILE A 194 -14.62 -1.37 10.12
CA ILE A 194 -14.61 -2.70 9.51
C ILE A 194 -15.75 -3.56 10.09
N ALA A 195 -15.92 -3.52 11.40
CA ALA A 195 -16.95 -4.26 12.13
C ALA A 195 -17.79 -3.31 12.98
N PHE A 196 -19.06 -3.64 13.19
CA PHE A 196 -20.00 -2.85 13.98
C PHE A 196 -20.52 -3.65 15.19
N ALA A 197 -21.03 -2.91 16.18
CA ALA A 197 -21.73 -3.45 17.34
C ALA A 197 -22.96 -4.28 16.93
N THR A 198 -23.34 -5.25 17.75
CA THR A 198 -24.53 -6.08 17.53
C THR A 198 -25.78 -5.58 18.28
N GLY A 199 -25.61 -4.62 19.19
CA GLY A 199 -26.68 -4.04 20.01
C GLY A 199 -26.14 -3.00 20.99
N ASP A 200 -26.95 -2.60 21.97
CA ASP A 200 -26.65 -1.56 22.97
C ASP A 200 -25.47 -1.96 23.86
N GLY A 201 -24.25 -1.68 23.40
CA GLY A 201 -23.01 -1.92 24.15
C GLY A 201 -22.46 -3.34 24.05
N THR A 202 -22.77 -4.10 22.98
CA THR A 202 -22.20 -5.45 22.75
C THR A 202 -21.59 -5.61 21.35
N PHE A 203 -20.53 -6.43 21.26
CA PHE A 203 -19.91 -6.83 20.00
C PHE A 203 -20.26 -8.26 19.57
N SER A 204 -20.67 -9.09 20.52
CA SER A 204 -20.92 -10.53 20.41
C SER A 204 -19.73 -11.32 19.85
N PRO A 205 -18.54 -11.28 20.50
CA PRO A 205 -17.33 -11.90 19.95
C PRO A 205 -17.39 -13.43 19.88
N ASP A 206 -18.16 -14.08 20.74
CA ASP A 206 -18.29 -15.55 20.80
C ASP A 206 -19.49 -16.07 19.98
N TYR A 207 -20.26 -15.18 19.35
CA TYR A 207 -21.34 -15.56 18.44
C TYR A 207 -20.79 -16.07 17.12
N ASP A 208 -21.34 -17.19 16.63
CA ASP A 208 -21.04 -17.75 15.32
C ASP A 208 -21.36 -16.74 14.22
N ILE A 209 -20.33 -16.26 13.51
CA ILE A 209 -20.50 -15.21 12.50
C ILE A 209 -21.29 -15.75 11.31
N THR A 210 -22.29 -14.99 10.89
CA THR A 210 -23.11 -15.35 9.72
C THR A 210 -22.38 -15.00 8.41
N ARG A 211 -22.77 -15.66 7.32
CA ARG A 211 -22.19 -15.44 5.99
C ARG A 211 -22.40 -14.01 5.49
N GLU A 212 -23.54 -13.38 5.77
CA GLU A 212 -23.78 -11.98 5.41
C GLU A 212 -22.94 -11.00 6.23
N GLU A 213 -22.67 -11.30 7.51
CA GLU A 213 -21.76 -10.49 8.34
C GLU A 213 -20.30 -10.59 7.88
N ILE A 214 -19.84 -11.79 7.51
CA ILE A 214 -18.52 -11.98 6.87
C ILE A 214 -18.43 -11.10 5.63
N CYS A 215 -19.46 -11.12 4.77
CA CYS A 215 -19.49 -10.29 3.58
C CYS A 215 -19.39 -8.80 3.91
N SER A 216 -20.16 -8.34 4.89
CA SER A 216 -20.12 -6.96 5.35
C SER A 216 -18.72 -6.55 5.83
N MET A 217 -18.08 -7.37 6.66
CA MET A 217 -16.77 -7.06 7.21
C MET A 217 -15.66 -7.07 6.15
N LEU A 218 -15.72 -7.98 5.15
CA LEU A 218 -14.80 -7.97 4.01
C LEU A 218 -15.00 -6.75 3.10
N TYR A 219 -16.26 -6.38 2.84
CA TYR A 219 -16.60 -5.18 2.07
C TYR A 219 -16.10 -3.90 2.77
N ASN A 220 -16.32 -3.79 4.08
CA ASN A 220 -15.82 -2.66 4.86
C ASN A 220 -14.29 -2.67 4.98
N TYR A 221 -13.66 -3.86 5.06
CA TYR A 221 -12.21 -3.97 5.03
C TYR A 221 -11.62 -3.48 3.70
N ALA A 222 -12.24 -3.83 2.57
CA ALA A 222 -11.86 -3.29 1.26
C ALA A 222 -11.96 -1.76 1.25
N ALA A 223 -13.06 -1.19 1.74
CA ALA A 223 -13.22 0.25 1.85
C ALA A 223 -12.16 0.90 2.77
N TYR A 224 -11.90 0.31 3.95
CA TYR A 224 -10.87 0.77 4.89
C TYR A 224 -9.47 0.81 4.26
N LYS A 225 -9.17 -0.15 3.37
CA LYS A 225 -7.89 -0.23 2.65
C LYS A 225 -7.89 0.46 1.27
N ASN A 226 -8.98 1.10 0.87
CA ASN A 226 -9.20 1.62 -0.50
C ASN A 226 -8.99 0.57 -1.60
N TYR A 227 -9.33 -0.69 -1.35
CA TYR A 227 -9.33 -1.72 -2.40
C TYR A 227 -10.54 -1.57 -3.31
N GLN A 228 -10.28 -1.61 -4.61
CA GLN A 228 -11.34 -1.67 -5.62
C GLN A 228 -11.89 -3.09 -5.70
N LEU A 229 -13.23 -3.20 -5.70
CA LEU A 229 -13.94 -4.47 -5.89
C LEU A 229 -14.52 -4.48 -7.31
N ASP A 230 -13.64 -4.68 -8.28
CA ASP A 230 -14.01 -4.67 -9.70
C ASP A 230 -14.75 -5.96 -10.08
N PRO A 231 -15.97 -5.86 -10.65
CA PRO A 231 -16.75 -7.03 -11.06
C PRO A 231 -15.99 -7.89 -12.08
N THR A 232 -15.63 -9.10 -11.70
CA THR A 232 -14.90 -10.07 -12.53
C THR A 232 -15.70 -11.35 -12.77
N ALA A 233 -16.80 -11.55 -12.03
CA ALA A 233 -17.67 -12.70 -12.15
C ALA A 233 -19.05 -12.30 -12.71
N PRO A 234 -19.72 -13.18 -13.48
CA PRO A 234 -21.12 -13.00 -13.84
C PRO A 234 -21.99 -12.82 -12.59
N ALA A 235 -23.04 -12.04 -12.70
CA ALA A 235 -24.03 -11.96 -11.63
C ALA A 235 -24.71 -13.33 -11.45
N ILE A 236 -24.70 -13.86 -10.23
CA ILE A 236 -25.36 -15.10 -9.84
C ILE A 236 -26.57 -14.73 -9.00
N THR A 237 -27.73 -15.31 -9.30
CA THR A 237 -28.94 -15.15 -8.50
C THR A 237 -29.07 -16.32 -7.53
N PHE A 238 -29.00 -16.04 -6.24
CA PHE A 238 -29.27 -17.05 -5.19
C PHE A 238 -30.77 -17.17 -4.95
N THR A 239 -31.25 -18.39 -4.74
CA THR A 239 -32.68 -18.66 -4.51
C THR A 239 -33.20 -18.10 -3.19
N ASP A 240 -32.30 -17.85 -2.23
CA ASP A 240 -32.57 -17.30 -0.90
C ASP A 240 -32.05 -15.87 -0.72
N ILE A 241 -31.83 -15.13 -1.83
CA ILE A 241 -31.33 -13.74 -1.77
C ILE A 241 -32.26 -12.82 -0.96
N SER A 242 -33.57 -13.09 -0.95
CA SER A 242 -34.55 -12.33 -0.16
C SER A 242 -34.36 -12.49 1.35
N SER A 243 -33.58 -13.48 1.80
CA SER A 243 -33.26 -13.69 3.21
C SER A 243 -32.04 -12.89 3.69
N VAL A 244 -31.35 -12.19 2.79
CA VAL A 244 -30.25 -11.27 3.14
C VAL A 244 -30.85 -10.07 3.86
N THR A 245 -30.31 -9.72 5.03
CA THR A 245 -30.72 -8.47 5.69
C THR A 245 -30.33 -7.28 4.83
N SER A 246 -31.25 -6.32 4.66
CA SER A 246 -31.10 -5.17 3.75
C SER A 246 -29.78 -4.42 3.91
N THR A 247 -29.29 -4.25 5.15
CA THR A 247 -28.01 -3.58 5.45
C THR A 247 -26.79 -4.30 4.85
N TYR A 248 -26.87 -5.61 4.60
CA TYR A 248 -25.77 -6.40 4.03
C TYR A 248 -25.90 -6.64 2.52
N ALA A 249 -27.02 -6.24 1.90
CA ALA A 249 -27.31 -6.53 0.50
C ALA A 249 -26.21 -6.01 -0.46
N SER A 250 -25.71 -4.80 -0.23
CA SER A 250 -24.63 -4.21 -1.03
C SER A 250 -23.33 -5.00 -0.92
N ALA A 251 -22.98 -5.43 0.30
CA ALA A 251 -21.76 -6.20 0.56
C ALA A 251 -21.82 -7.59 -0.08
N VAL A 252 -22.96 -8.29 0.08
CA VAL A 252 -23.19 -9.60 -0.55
C VAL A 252 -23.14 -9.50 -2.08
N SER A 253 -23.79 -8.48 -2.65
CA SER A 253 -23.78 -8.24 -4.10
C SER A 253 -22.36 -7.94 -4.61
N ALA A 254 -21.62 -7.05 -3.96
CA ALA A 254 -20.25 -6.71 -4.36
C ALA A 254 -19.32 -7.94 -4.33
N LEU A 255 -19.35 -8.70 -3.23
CA LEU A 255 -18.48 -9.86 -3.07
C LEU A 255 -18.88 -11.05 -3.96
N GLN A 256 -20.16 -11.16 -4.34
CA GLN A 256 -20.59 -12.07 -5.39
C GLN A 256 -20.00 -11.66 -6.75
N ARG A 257 -20.09 -10.38 -7.11
CA ARG A 257 -19.64 -9.86 -8.41
C ARG A 257 -18.14 -9.92 -8.63
N VAL A 258 -17.34 -9.95 -7.57
CA VAL A 258 -15.89 -10.14 -7.66
C VAL A 258 -15.44 -11.59 -7.42
N GLY A 259 -16.39 -12.54 -7.36
CA GLY A 259 -16.10 -13.97 -7.29
C GLY A 259 -15.73 -14.51 -5.90
N VAL A 260 -15.85 -13.72 -4.83
CA VAL A 260 -15.66 -14.22 -3.46
C VAL A 260 -16.77 -15.20 -3.09
N ILE A 261 -18.02 -14.83 -3.40
CA ILE A 261 -19.21 -15.61 -3.08
C ILE A 261 -19.72 -16.34 -4.32
N THR A 262 -19.71 -17.68 -4.27
CA THR A 262 -20.19 -18.53 -5.37
C THR A 262 -21.50 -19.25 -5.07
N GLY A 263 -21.97 -19.22 -3.81
CA GLY A 263 -23.12 -20.01 -3.35
C GLY A 263 -22.82 -21.51 -3.21
N TYR A 264 -23.82 -22.25 -2.77
CA TYR A 264 -23.82 -23.72 -2.67
C TYR A 264 -24.38 -24.35 -3.96
N THR A 265 -24.14 -25.65 -4.13
CA THR A 265 -24.59 -26.42 -5.30
C THR A 265 -26.12 -26.49 -5.44
N ASP A 266 -26.86 -26.24 -4.36
CA ASP A 266 -28.33 -26.15 -4.33
C ASP A 266 -28.87 -24.78 -4.77
N GLY A 267 -28.00 -23.84 -5.17
CA GLY A 267 -28.38 -22.50 -5.60
C GLY A 267 -28.56 -21.49 -4.46
N THR A 268 -28.27 -21.86 -3.21
CA THR A 268 -28.44 -20.98 -2.04
C THR A 268 -27.15 -20.24 -1.65
N PHE A 269 -27.29 -19.10 -0.98
CA PHE A 269 -26.20 -18.37 -0.31
C PHE A 269 -26.14 -18.66 1.20
N ARG A 270 -27.29 -18.93 1.81
CA ARG A 270 -27.52 -19.17 3.26
C ARG A 270 -27.07 -17.97 4.12
N PRO A 271 -27.65 -16.77 3.93
CA PRO A 271 -27.14 -15.54 4.56
C PRO A 271 -27.01 -15.61 6.08
N LYS A 272 -27.97 -16.27 6.75
CA LYS A 272 -28.02 -16.43 8.20
C LYS A 272 -27.24 -17.64 8.74
N GLY A 273 -26.75 -18.50 7.85
CA GLY A 273 -25.95 -19.65 8.25
C GLY A 273 -24.57 -19.20 8.73
N SER A 274 -24.00 -19.94 9.69
CA SER A 274 -22.60 -19.80 10.07
C SER A 274 -21.67 -20.35 8.97
N ALA A 275 -20.42 -19.91 8.97
CA ALA A 275 -19.40 -20.43 8.07
C ALA A 275 -18.34 -21.23 8.84
N THR A 276 -17.92 -22.35 8.27
CA THR A 276 -16.82 -23.14 8.83
C THR A 276 -15.47 -22.48 8.56
N ARG A 277 -14.44 -22.86 9.33
CA ARG A 277 -13.06 -22.38 9.12
C ARG A 277 -12.56 -22.65 7.70
N ALA A 278 -12.92 -23.78 7.09
CA ALA A 278 -12.59 -24.10 5.69
C ALA A 278 -13.30 -23.17 4.69
N GLU A 279 -14.58 -22.89 4.91
CA GLU A 279 -15.36 -21.97 4.06
C GLU A 279 -14.80 -20.55 4.16
N VAL A 280 -14.54 -20.06 5.37
CA VAL A 280 -13.95 -18.73 5.60
C VAL A 280 -12.56 -18.63 4.97
N SER A 281 -11.72 -19.67 5.08
CA SER A 281 -10.41 -19.70 4.42
C SER A 281 -10.53 -19.55 2.91
N THR A 282 -11.51 -20.21 2.31
CA THR A 282 -11.78 -20.14 0.86
C THR A 282 -12.31 -18.76 0.45
N MET A 283 -13.20 -18.17 1.25
CA MET A 283 -13.67 -16.80 1.03
C MET A 283 -12.51 -15.79 1.12
N LEU A 284 -11.62 -15.93 2.09
CA LEU A 284 -10.46 -15.04 2.24
C LEU A 284 -9.46 -15.18 1.09
N MET A 285 -9.15 -16.41 0.66
CA MET A 285 -8.28 -16.63 -0.50
C MET A 285 -8.85 -15.96 -1.76
N ARG A 286 -10.14 -16.14 -2.03
CA ARG A 286 -10.82 -15.50 -3.17
C ARG A 286 -10.92 -13.99 -3.01
N PHE A 287 -11.15 -13.49 -1.79
CA PHE A 287 -11.17 -12.07 -1.52
C PHE A 287 -9.82 -11.44 -1.81
N LEU A 288 -8.72 -12.05 -1.34
CA LEU A 288 -7.36 -11.56 -1.60
C LEU A 288 -6.98 -11.65 -3.09
N ASP A 289 -7.42 -12.68 -3.81
CA ASP A 289 -7.28 -12.72 -5.27
C ASP A 289 -8.10 -11.62 -5.97
N ALA A 290 -9.32 -11.37 -5.49
CA ALA A 290 -10.22 -10.36 -6.06
C ALA A 290 -9.69 -8.93 -5.89
N ILE A 291 -8.98 -8.64 -4.79
CA ILE A 291 -8.35 -7.34 -4.53
C ILE A 291 -6.88 -7.29 -4.97
N SER A 292 -6.33 -8.38 -5.49
CA SER A 292 -4.96 -8.40 -5.99
C SER A 292 -4.84 -7.53 -7.24
N TYR A 293 -3.67 -6.96 -7.46
CA TYR A 293 -3.42 -6.21 -8.68
C TYR A 293 -3.49 -7.14 -9.90
N LYS A 294 -4.33 -6.79 -10.87
CA LYS A 294 -4.44 -7.47 -12.16
C LYS A 294 -4.22 -6.44 -13.26
N LYS A 295 -3.27 -6.72 -14.16
CA LYS A 295 -3.04 -5.87 -15.34
C LYS A 295 -4.33 -5.79 -16.14
N VAL A 296 -4.81 -4.57 -16.38
CA VAL A 296 -6.05 -4.32 -17.11
C VAL A 296 -5.74 -4.37 -18.60
N THR A 297 -6.27 -5.38 -19.29
CA THR A 297 -6.16 -5.52 -20.75
C THR A 297 -7.48 -5.10 -21.40
N GLU A 298 -7.61 -3.80 -21.65
CA GLU A 298 -8.74 -3.23 -22.40
C GLU A 298 -8.35 -3.05 -23.87
N SER A 299 -9.32 -3.17 -24.78
CA SER A 299 -9.10 -2.78 -26.19
C SER A 299 -8.85 -1.28 -26.26
N SER A 300 -7.74 -0.88 -26.88
CA SER A 300 -7.41 0.53 -27.08
C SER A 300 -8.18 1.20 -28.22
N TYR A 301 -8.92 0.42 -29.01
CA TYR A 301 -9.67 0.89 -30.18
C TYR A 301 -11.15 0.53 -30.11
N ASP A 302 -12.00 1.45 -30.58
CA ASP A 302 -13.43 1.20 -30.77
C ASP A 302 -13.67 0.35 -32.03
N SER A 303 -14.94 0.00 -32.30
CA SER A 303 -15.33 -0.79 -33.47
C SER A 303 -15.01 -0.13 -34.81
N ASN A 304 -14.71 1.17 -34.82
CA ASN A 304 -14.36 1.94 -36.01
C ASN A 304 -12.84 2.16 -36.13
N GLY A 305 -12.04 1.61 -35.21
CA GLY A 305 -10.58 1.77 -35.19
C GLY A 305 -10.10 3.09 -34.58
N ASN A 306 -10.97 3.88 -33.93
CA ASN A 306 -10.56 5.09 -33.23
C ASN A 306 -10.00 4.75 -31.86
N TYR A 307 -8.93 5.45 -31.45
CA TYR A 307 -8.37 5.27 -30.13
C TYR A 307 -9.36 5.69 -29.03
N ILE A 308 -9.53 4.85 -28.02
CA ILE A 308 -10.39 5.11 -26.87
C ILE A 308 -9.56 5.84 -25.82
N PHE A 309 -9.71 7.16 -25.73
CA PHE A 309 -8.99 7.95 -24.72
C PHE A 309 -9.24 7.45 -23.29
N GLY A 310 -8.15 7.28 -22.53
CA GLY A 310 -8.14 6.67 -21.20
C GLY A 310 -7.72 5.20 -21.17
N THR A 311 -7.61 4.54 -22.33
CA THR A 311 -6.98 3.22 -22.47
C THR A 311 -5.48 3.36 -22.74
N GLU A 312 -4.70 2.29 -22.66
CA GLU A 312 -3.27 2.33 -22.98
C GLU A 312 -3.04 2.51 -24.48
N VAL A 313 -2.10 3.38 -24.89
CA VAL A 313 -1.64 3.41 -26.28
C VAL A 313 -1.05 2.04 -26.61
N PRO A 314 -1.55 1.32 -27.63
CA PRO A 314 -1.12 -0.04 -27.87
C PRO A 314 0.30 -0.09 -28.44
N GLN A 315 1.00 -1.18 -28.16
CA GLN A 315 2.30 -1.45 -28.74
C GLN A 315 2.21 -1.59 -30.27
N LYS A 316 3.13 -0.95 -30.98
CA LYS A 316 3.38 -1.02 -32.43
C LYS A 316 4.84 -1.35 -32.71
N ALA A 317 5.19 -1.46 -34.00
CA ALA A 317 6.57 -1.53 -34.44
C ALA A 317 7.36 -0.30 -33.93
N SER A 318 8.55 -0.55 -33.36
CA SER A 318 9.37 0.51 -32.78
C SER A 318 9.80 1.51 -33.86
N VAL A 319 9.67 2.80 -33.55
CA VAL A 319 10.24 3.89 -34.35
C VAL A 319 11.69 4.18 -33.92
N GLY A 320 12.40 5.00 -34.69
CA GLY A 320 13.74 5.49 -34.35
C GLY A 320 13.71 6.64 -33.34
N THR A 321 14.87 6.95 -32.74
CA THR A 321 14.99 8.05 -31.75
C THR A 321 14.76 9.43 -32.32
N ASP A 322 14.87 9.58 -33.64
CA ASP A 322 14.49 10.78 -34.40
C ASP A 322 13.00 11.13 -34.22
N TYR A 323 12.16 10.16 -33.84
CA TYR A 323 10.77 10.43 -33.44
C TYR A 323 10.64 11.44 -32.28
N PHE A 324 11.68 11.60 -31.45
CA PHE A 324 11.67 12.59 -30.37
C PHE A 324 12.28 13.95 -30.77
N SER A 325 12.67 14.16 -32.03
CA SER A 325 13.39 15.37 -32.45
C SER A 325 12.58 16.67 -32.32
N ASP A 326 11.26 16.57 -32.37
CA ASP A 326 10.29 17.66 -32.21
C ASP A 326 9.45 17.47 -30.93
N ALA A 327 9.97 16.71 -29.96
CA ALA A 327 9.31 16.44 -28.70
C ALA A 327 9.88 17.30 -27.56
N CYS A 328 9.04 17.55 -26.55
CA CYS A 328 9.49 17.93 -25.23
C CYS A 328 8.91 17.03 -24.14
N PHE A 329 9.65 16.93 -23.02
CA PHE A 329 9.24 16.20 -21.83
C PHE A 329 9.07 17.16 -20.65
N ILE A 330 7.96 17.04 -19.92
CA ILE A 330 7.64 17.86 -18.74
C ILE A 330 7.57 16.94 -17.51
N GLY A 331 8.36 17.21 -16.48
CA GLY A 331 8.31 16.41 -15.25
C GLY A 331 9.30 16.70 -14.13
N HIS A 332 9.68 15.69 -13.36
CA HIS A 332 10.61 15.87 -12.22
C HIS A 332 11.81 14.95 -12.36
N SER A 333 12.25 14.32 -11.27
CA SER A 333 13.36 13.36 -11.22
C SER A 333 13.30 12.24 -12.27
N LEU A 334 12.12 11.71 -12.63
CA LEU A 334 12.02 10.66 -13.66
C LEU A 334 12.31 11.21 -15.06
N VAL A 335 11.87 12.43 -15.38
CA VAL A 335 12.21 13.10 -16.64
C VAL A 335 13.70 13.46 -16.69
N ASN A 336 14.30 13.87 -15.57
CA ASN A 336 15.75 14.01 -15.47
C ASN A 336 16.48 12.68 -15.75
N GLY A 337 15.96 11.57 -15.24
CA GLY A 337 16.48 10.23 -15.53
C GLY A 337 16.38 9.87 -17.02
N ILE A 338 15.25 10.19 -17.68
CA ILE A 338 15.07 10.03 -19.13
C ILE A 338 16.13 10.83 -19.88
N GLN A 339 16.28 12.11 -19.57
CA GLN A 339 17.26 12.99 -20.21
C GLN A 339 18.68 12.41 -20.13
N ASN A 340 19.08 11.98 -18.94
CA ASN A 340 20.42 11.46 -18.70
C ASN A 340 20.66 10.08 -19.35
N SER A 341 19.61 9.32 -19.64
CA SER A 341 19.73 7.93 -20.08
C SER A 341 19.43 7.71 -21.57
N PHE A 342 18.62 8.58 -22.19
CA PHE A 342 18.13 8.32 -23.55
C PHE A 342 19.11 8.77 -24.64
N GLY A 343 20.03 9.69 -24.34
CA GLY A 343 20.98 10.23 -25.31
C GLY A 343 20.31 11.03 -26.43
N LEU A 344 19.21 11.73 -26.13
CA LEU A 344 18.50 12.57 -27.10
C LEU A 344 19.11 13.97 -27.11
N THR A 345 19.65 14.39 -28.26
CA THR A 345 20.34 15.68 -28.41
C THR A 345 19.45 16.81 -28.90
N SER A 346 18.30 16.50 -29.49
CA SER A 346 17.38 17.48 -30.11
C SER A 346 16.06 17.62 -29.36
N THR A 347 15.90 16.91 -28.24
CA THR A 347 14.68 16.87 -27.42
C THR A 347 14.84 17.79 -26.23
N ASP A 348 13.79 18.54 -25.92
CA ASP A 348 13.78 19.48 -24.79
C ASP A 348 13.21 18.84 -23.52
N PHE A 349 13.80 19.15 -22.37
CA PHE A 349 13.42 18.59 -21.06
C PHE A 349 13.11 19.71 -20.06
N TYR A 350 11.84 19.80 -19.69
CA TYR A 350 11.25 20.71 -18.72
C TYR A 350 11.07 20.00 -17.38
N SER A 351 12.16 19.85 -16.62
CA SER A 351 12.14 19.09 -15.37
C SER A 351 12.67 19.82 -14.13
N VAL A 352 11.91 19.77 -13.03
CA VAL A 352 12.34 20.28 -11.71
C VAL A 352 12.26 19.17 -10.67
N ASN A 353 13.39 18.92 -10.01
CA ASN A 353 13.47 17.91 -8.95
C ASN A 353 12.52 18.26 -7.80
N GLY A 354 11.71 17.28 -7.37
CA GLY A 354 10.72 17.48 -6.31
C GLY A 354 9.47 18.27 -6.74
N ALA A 355 9.33 18.63 -8.02
CA ALA A 355 8.16 19.37 -8.48
C ALA A 355 6.88 18.54 -8.47
N THR A 356 5.78 19.24 -8.22
CA THR A 356 4.39 18.79 -8.27
C THR A 356 3.70 19.54 -9.43
N ALA A 357 2.60 19.03 -10.00
CA ALA A 357 1.80 19.70 -11.02
C ALA A 357 1.42 21.12 -10.60
N ARG A 358 1.00 21.28 -9.34
CA ARG A 358 0.69 22.60 -8.78
C ARG A 358 1.92 23.51 -8.76
N TYR A 359 3.08 22.96 -8.44
CA TYR A 359 4.33 23.72 -8.40
C TYR A 359 4.72 24.21 -9.80
N PHE A 360 4.55 23.38 -10.84
CA PHE A 360 4.78 23.73 -12.24
C PHE A 360 3.97 24.95 -12.72
N LEU A 361 2.75 25.11 -12.22
CA LEU A 361 1.86 26.21 -12.61
C LEU A 361 2.18 27.53 -11.90
N GLY A 362 2.91 27.49 -10.78
CA GLY A 362 3.21 28.67 -9.95
C GLY A 362 4.69 29.08 -9.91
N LEU A 363 5.58 28.29 -10.52
CA LEU A 363 7.02 28.55 -10.56
C LEU A 363 7.36 29.63 -11.60
N THR A 364 8.18 30.60 -11.18
CA THR A 364 8.78 31.64 -12.05
C THR A 364 10.26 31.40 -12.34
N ASP A 365 10.94 30.58 -11.53
CA ASP A 365 12.38 30.28 -11.62
C ASP A 365 12.61 28.78 -11.94
N PHE A 366 12.11 28.34 -13.09
CA PHE A 366 12.30 26.96 -13.52
C PHE A 366 13.77 26.72 -13.90
N LYS A 367 14.38 25.60 -13.48
CA LYS A 367 15.66 25.17 -14.06
C LYS A 367 15.37 24.41 -15.35
N LEU A 368 15.50 25.09 -16.49
CA LEU A 368 15.55 24.38 -17.76
C LEU A 368 16.87 23.65 -17.88
N SER A 369 16.81 22.37 -18.25
CA SER A 369 18.02 21.67 -18.68
C SER A 369 18.42 22.08 -20.11
N THR A 370 17.54 22.78 -20.81
CA THR A 370 17.85 23.44 -22.07
C THR A 370 18.40 24.82 -21.75
N THR A 371 19.70 24.97 -21.94
CA THR A 371 20.19 26.28 -22.36
C THR A 371 19.65 26.51 -23.76
N HIS A 372 18.74 27.47 -23.95
CA HIS A 372 18.35 27.83 -25.31
C HIS A 372 19.40 28.77 -25.90
N VAL A 373 19.45 28.81 -27.22
CA VAL A 373 20.29 29.74 -27.96
C VAL A 373 19.39 30.89 -28.41
N ASP A 374 19.62 32.11 -27.93
CA ASP A 374 18.85 33.27 -28.39
C ASP A 374 19.05 33.52 -29.90
N ALA A 375 18.30 34.47 -30.46
CA ALA A 375 18.42 34.84 -31.89
C ALA A 375 19.83 35.32 -32.29
N ASN A 376 20.73 35.56 -31.32
CA ASN A 376 22.10 36.01 -31.52
C ASN A 376 23.14 34.90 -31.30
N GLY A 377 22.73 33.66 -31.03
CA GLY A 377 23.67 32.57 -30.80
C GLY A 377 24.12 32.38 -29.34
N ASN A 378 23.54 33.10 -28.37
CA ASN A 378 23.95 33.00 -26.97
C ASN A 378 23.18 31.94 -26.20
N THR A 379 23.90 31.11 -25.45
CA THR A 379 23.37 30.23 -24.41
C THR A 379 22.70 31.05 -23.31
N VAL A 380 21.37 31.02 -23.24
CA VAL A 380 20.57 31.67 -22.20
C VAL A 380 20.13 30.61 -21.19
N ASN A 381 20.34 30.90 -19.91
CA ASN A 381 19.71 30.15 -18.82
C ASN A 381 18.27 30.64 -18.71
N ASP A 382 17.30 29.78 -18.97
CA ASP A 382 15.92 30.16 -18.73
C ASP A 382 15.64 30.31 -17.25
N THR A 383 15.34 31.54 -16.84
CA THR A 383 14.59 31.85 -15.62
C THR A 383 13.22 32.33 -16.08
N GLY A 384 12.20 31.46 -16.00
CA GLY A 384 10.85 31.78 -16.47
C GLY A 384 9.80 30.73 -16.09
N THR A 385 8.54 30.97 -16.47
CA THR A 385 7.41 30.04 -16.26
C THR A 385 7.36 28.96 -17.34
N LEU A 386 6.68 27.83 -17.07
CA LEU A 386 6.46 26.78 -18.08
C LEU A 386 5.73 27.32 -19.33
N GLU A 387 4.79 28.25 -19.15
CA GLU A 387 4.08 28.89 -20.27
C GLU A 387 5.03 29.66 -21.18
N GLN A 388 5.97 30.42 -20.61
CA GLN A 388 6.96 31.17 -21.39
C GLN A 388 7.87 30.23 -22.16
N ALA A 389 8.36 29.17 -21.52
CA ALA A 389 9.23 28.18 -22.15
C ALA A 389 8.53 27.47 -23.32
N LEU A 390 7.29 27.02 -23.11
CA LEU A 390 6.47 26.42 -24.17
C LEU A 390 6.12 27.42 -25.27
N SER A 391 6.14 28.73 -25.02
CA SER A 391 5.84 29.72 -26.06
C SER A 391 7.03 30.04 -26.98
N GLN A 392 8.25 29.61 -26.63
CA GLN A 392 9.46 29.89 -27.43
C GLN A 392 9.64 28.96 -28.64
N LYS A 393 9.09 27.76 -28.59
CA LYS A 393 9.29 26.72 -29.61
C LYS A 393 8.02 25.90 -29.80
N SER A 394 7.73 25.52 -31.04
CA SER A 394 6.64 24.61 -31.35
C SER A 394 7.10 23.16 -31.29
N TYR A 395 6.32 22.32 -30.64
CA TYR A 395 6.55 20.88 -30.52
C TYR A 395 5.47 20.11 -31.26
N GLY A 396 5.85 19.05 -31.96
CA GLY A 396 4.87 18.11 -32.49
C GLY A 396 4.38 17.12 -31.42
N LYS A 397 5.17 16.91 -30.36
CA LYS A 397 4.86 15.98 -29.27
C LYS A 397 5.22 16.54 -27.90
N VAL A 398 4.33 16.35 -26.92
CA VAL A 398 4.57 16.73 -25.52
C VAL A 398 4.32 15.53 -24.62
N TYR A 399 5.33 15.14 -23.86
CA TYR A 399 5.25 14.05 -22.88
C TYR A 399 5.20 14.64 -21.47
N ILE A 400 4.20 14.29 -20.69
CA ILE A 400 4.06 14.76 -19.31
C ILE A 400 4.20 13.55 -18.37
N MET A 401 5.21 13.58 -17.52
CA MET A 401 5.47 12.55 -16.52
C MET A 401 5.73 13.19 -15.17
N LEU A 402 4.71 13.16 -14.32
CA LEU A 402 4.87 13.48 -12.91
C LEU A 402 5.05 12.20 -12.11
N GLY A 403 5.48 12.34 -10.87
CA GLY A 403 5.90 11.23 -10.04
C GLY A 403 5.21 11.30 -8.71
N ILE A 404 5.63 10.43 -7.82
CA ILE A 404 4.84 10.14 -6.63
C ILE A 404 4.85 11.25 -5.57
N ASN A 405 5.56 12.37 -5.80
CA ASN A 405 5.57 13.50 -4.88
C ASN A 405 4.18 14.16 -4.71
N GLU A 406 3.22 13.84 -5.58
CA GLU A 406 1.86 14.39 -5.55
C GLU A 406 0.81 13.46 -4.95
N ILE A 407 1.18 12.21 -4.63
CA ILE A 407 0.19 11.21 -4.23
C ILE A 407 0.01 11.19 -2.71
N ALA A 408 -1.23 10.99 -2.30
CA ALA A 408 -1.60 10.79 -0.90
C ALA A 408 -2.85 9.93 -0.83
N SER A 409 -3.15 9.38 0.35
CA SER A 409 -4.26 8.43 0.54
C SER A 409 -5.67 9.03 0.50
N THR A 410 -5.80 10.35 0.41
CA THR A 410 -7.11 11.04 0.51
C THR A 410 -7.73 11.32 -0.85
N ASP A 411 -9.07 11.28 -0.91
CA ASP A 411 -9.82 11.69 -2.11
C ASP A 411 -9.56 13.14 -2.51
N SER A 412 -9.41 14.01 -1.50
CA SER A 412 -9.07 15.42 -1.72
C SER A 412 -7.74 15.59 -2.47
N ALA A 413 -6.76 14.71 -2.21
CA ALA A 413 -5.49 14.72 -2.92
C ALA A 413 -5.65 14.27 -4.37
N ARG A 414 -6.40 13.18 -4.62
CA ARG A 414 -6.74 12.72 -5.98
C ARG A 414 -7.42 13.81 -6.80
N GLN A 415 -8.40 14.50 -6.22
CA GLN A 415 -9.08 15.61 -6.88
C GLN A 415 -8.16 16.81 -7.14
N ALA A 416 -7.29 17.15 -6.18
CA ALA A 416 -6.32 18.23 -6.33
C ALA A 416 -5.29 17.91 -7.43
N PHE A 417 -4.84 16.66 -7.50
CA PHE A 417 -3.97 16.14 -8.55
C PHE A 417 -4.64 16.22 -9.91
N TYR A 418 -5.88 15.72 -10.05
CA TYR A 418 -6.65 15.86 -11.29
C TYR A 418 -6.74 17.31 -11.75
N ARG A 419 -7.11 18.24 -10.86
CA ARG A 419 -7.21 19.68 -11.19
C ARG A 419 -5.88 20.24 -11.67
N SER A 420 -4.80 19.93 -10.96
CA SER A 420 -3.46 20.45 -11.28
C SER A 420 -2.94 19.89 -12.60
N MET A 421 -3.07 18.58 -12.82
CA MET A 421 -2.73 17.93 -14.09
C MET A 421 -3.58 18.44 -15.25
N SER A 422 -4.90 18.60 -15.05
CA SER A 422 -5.80 19.19 -16.04
C SER A 422 -5.38 20.61 -16.43
N ASN A 423 -4.90 21.41 -15.47
CA ASN A 423 -4.41 22.76 -15.74
C ASN A 423 -3.10 22.74 -16.55
N ILE A 424 -2.17 21.82 -16.26
CA ILE A 424 -0.96 21.63 -17.09
C ILE A 424 -1.35 21.22 -18.51
N VAL A 425 -2.23 20.23 -18.68
CA VAL A 425 -2.68 19.80 -20.01
C VAL A 425 -3.36 20.94 -20.75
N SER A 426 -4.18 21.73 -20.07
CA SER A 426 -4.85 22.89 -20.68
C SER A 426 -3.84 23.98 -21.10
N LEU A 427 -2.79 24.19 -20.32
CA LEU A 427 -1.69 25.08 -20.68
C LEU A 427 -0.94 24.58 -21.93
N VAL A 428 -0.65 23.29 -21.99
CA VAL A 428 -0.01 22.67 -23.16
C VAL A 428 -0.92 22.78 -24.39
N GLN A 429 -2.20 22.46 -24.28
CA GLN A 429 -3.15 22.60 -25.39
C GLN A 429 -3.27 24.05 -25.89
N LYS A 430 -3.18 25.03 -24.99
CA LYS A 430 -3.20 26.46 -25.33
C LYS A 430 -1.93 26.89 -26.08
N THR A 431 -0.76 26.45 -25.61
CA THR A 431 0.55 26.89 -26.14
C THR A 431 1.03 26.05 -27.32
N GLN A 432 0.57 24.80 -27.42
CA GLN A 432 0.97 23.78 -28.38
C GLN A 432 -0.27 23.11 -29.02
N PRO A 433 -1.13 23.85 -29.73
CA PRO A 433 -2.44 23.37 -30.17
C PRO A 433 -2.41 22.20 -31.15
N ASN A 434 -1.27 21.98 -31.83
CA ASN A 434 -1.09 20.91 -32.81
C ASN A 434 -0.28 19.73 -32.26
N ALA A 435 0.16 19.79 -31.00
CA ALA A 435 0.99 18.74 -30.43
C ALA A 435 0.17 17.52 -30.03
N VAL A 436 0.73 16.33 -30.27
CA VAL A 436 0.25 15.09 -29.65
C VAL A 436 0.69 15.10 -28.19
N ILE A 437 -0.26 15.02 -27.27
CA ILE A 437 0.01 15.06 -25.83
C ILE A 437 -0.07 13.66 -25.26
N TYR A 438 1.03 13.19 -24.68
CA TYR A 438 1.13 11.93 -23.95
C TYR A 438 1.21 12.19 -22.44
N ILE A 439 0.40 11.48 -21.67
CA ILE A 439 0.46 11.43 -20.21
C ILE A 439 1.05 10.08 -19.83
N ILE A 440 2.23 10.11 -19.20
CA ILE A 440 2.92 8.92 -18.72
C ILE A 440 2.44 8.63 -17.30
N SER A 441 2.06 7.38 -17.05
CA SER A 441 1.66 6.88 -15.75
C SER A 441 2.74 7.09 -14.69
N LEU A 442 2.33 7.21 -13.43
CA LEU A 442 3.20 7.05 -12.28
C LEU A 442 3.82 5.65 -12.29
N THR A 443 5.12 5.54 -11.99
CA THR A 443 5.80 4.25 -11.83
C THR A 443 5.43 3.57 -10.51
N PRO A 444 5.49 2.23 -10.42
CA PRO A 444 5.22 1.52 -9.17
C PRO A 444 6.27 1.88 -8.10
N VAL A 445 5.92 1.60 -6.85
CA VAL A 445 6.83 1.65 -5.71
C VAL A 445 7.15 0.24 -5.24
N SER A 446 8.30 0.05 -4.59
CA SER A 446 8.63 -1.23 -3.97
C SER A 446 7.67 -1.56 -2.84
N GLN A 447 7.52 -2.84 -2.52
CA GLN A 447 6.72 -3.30 -1.39
C GLN A 447 7.14 -2.61 -0.08
N LYS A 448 8.45 -2.53 0.18
CA LYS A 448 9.01 -1.86 1.35
C LYS A 448 8.61 -0.38 1.44
N CYS A 449 8.62 0.34 0.30
CA CYS A 449 8.13 1.73 0.27
C CYS A 449 6.64 1.78 0.60
N SER A 450 5.85 0.91 -0.02
CA SER A 450 4.40 0.86 0.17
C SER A 450 3.99 0.57 1.61
N GLU A 451 4.75 -0.26 2.33
CA GLU A 451 4.48 -0.59 3.73
C GLU A 451 4.94 0.51 4.71
N SER A 452 5.94 1.31 4.32
CA SER A 452 6.56 2.30 5.20
C SER A 452 6.05 3.72 4.99
N ARG A 453 5.40 4.03 3.87
CA ARG A 453 4.98 5.39 3.50
C ARG A 453 3.49 5.47 3.17
N LYS A 454 2.73 6.18 4.02
CA LYS A 454 1.25 6.23 4.02
C LYS A 454 0.64 6.93 2.77
N GLY A 455 1.44 7.70 2.02
CA GLY A 455 1.01 8.34 0.77
C GLY A 455 1.52 7.59 -0.46
N GLU A 456 2.76 7.13 -0.41
CA GLU A 456 3.50 6.48 -1.49
C GLU A 456 3.33 4.96 -1.49
N SER A 457 2.08 4.51 -1.50
CA SER A 457 1.72 3.10 -1.56
C SER A 457 1.43 2.64 -2.98
N ARG A 458 1.57 1.33 -3.24
CA ARG A 458 1.17 0.70 -4.49
C ARG A 458 -0.26 1.09 -4.87
N ASP A 459 -1.18 0.99 -3.91
CA ASP A 459 -2.60 1.20 -4.16
C ASP A 459 -2.89 2.68 -4.50
N ASN A 460 -2.22 3.62 -3.82
CA ASN A 460 -2.35 5.03 -4.19
C ASN A 460 -1.74 5.32 -5.56
N VAL A 461 -0.63 4.67 -5.95
CA VAL A 461 -0.08 4.82 -7.31
C VAL A 461 -1.10 4.33 -8.35
N ILE A 462 -1.74 3.18 -8.12
CA ILE A 462 -2.79 2.63 -8.99
C ILE A 462 -3.97 3.59 -9.09
N ASP A 463 -4.46 4.08 -7.95
CA ASP A 463 -5.57 5.04 -7.89
C ASP A 463 -5.27 6.32 -8.69
N PHE A 464 -4.08 6.91 -8.50
CA PHE A 464 -3.70 8.12 -9.21
C PHE A 464 -3.45 7.86 -10.70
N ASN A 465 -3.00 6.67 -11.08
CA ASN A 465 -2.95 6.25 -12.47
C ASN A 465 -4.35 6.14 -13.10
N SER A 466 -5.34 5.68 -12.36
CA SER A 466 -6.75 5.72 -12.78
C SER A 466 -7.25 7.16 -12.96
N VAL A 467 -6.82 8.10 -12.12
CA VAL A 467 -7.09 9.54 -12.30
C VAL A 467 -6.46 10.07 -13.59
N LEU A 468 -5.23 9.67 -13.92
CA LEU A 468 -4.57 10.04 -15.19
C LEU A 468 -5.30 9.48 -16.41
N LYS A 469 -5.79 8.24 -16.34
CA LYS A 469 -6.64 7.65 -17.40
C LYS A 469 -7.93 8.45 -17.61
N GLN A 470 -8.61 8.82 -16.53
CA GLN A 470 -9.80 9.68 -16.60
C GLN A 470 -9.48 11.05 -17.20
N LEU A 471 -8.35 11.65 -16.82
CA LEU A 471 -7.89 12.90 -17.42
C LEU A 471 -7.67 12.76 -18.92
N CYS A 472 -7.01 11.69 -19.36
CA CYS A 472 -6.77 11.40 -20.76
C CYS A 472 -8.08 11.33 -21.56
N LYS A 473 -9.08 10.64 -21.00
CA LYS A 473 -10.43 10.59 -21.54
C LYS A 473 -11.05 11.98 -21.67
N HIS A 474 -11.01 12.80 -20.61
CA HIS A 474 -11.66 14.12 -20.61
C HIS A 474 -10.94 15.17 -21.46
N LYS A 475 -9.62 15.06 -21.62
CA LYS A 475 -8.79 16.02 -22.35
C LYS A 475 -8.37 15.57 -23.74
N SER A 476 -8.78 14.37 -24.17
CA SER A 476 -8.38 13.77 -25.45
C SER A 476 -6.85 13.70 -25.60
N THR A 477 -6.19 13.12 -24.59
CA THR A 477 -4.72 12.90 -24.58
C THR A 477 -4.39 11.41 -24.46
N TYR A 478 -3.20 11.03 -24.88
CA TYR A 478 -2.80 9.62 -24.98
C TYR A 478 -2.14 9.11 -23.69
N TYR A 479 -2.55 7.95 -23.19
CA TYR A 479 -2.06 7.39 -21.92
C TYR A 479 -0.98 6.32 -22.15
N LEU A 480 0.17 6.49 -21.52
CA LEU A 480 1.31 5.56 -21.58
C LEU A 480 1.49 4.87 -20.22
N ASN A 481 1.35 3.55 -20.20
CA ASN A 481 1.27 2.74 -18.99
C ASN A 481 2.64 2.14 -18.59
N THR A 482 3.54 3.02 -18.17
CA THR A 482 4.84 2.62 -17.64
C THR A 482 4.76 1.96 -16.26
N PHE A 483 3.60 1.99 -15.61
CA PHE A 483 3.36 1.25 -14.38
C PHE A 483 3.44 -0.25 -14.63
N ASP A 484 2.62 -0.76 -15.56
CA ASP A 484 2.56 -2.17 -15.93
C ASP A 484 3.89 -2.66 -16.53
N LEU A 485 4.64 -1.78 -17.21
CA LEU A 485 5.98 -2.07 -17.70
C LEU A 485 6.96 -2.43 -16.57
N SER A 486 6.84 -1.76 -15.44
CA SER A 486 7.86 -1.78 -14.38
C SER A 486 7.47 -2.63 -13.17
N CYS A 487 6.20 -3.01 -13.03
CA CYS A 487 5.72 -3.75 -11.86
C CYS A 487 5.90 -5.27 -11.99
N ASP A 488 6.02 -5.95 -10.85
CA ASP A 488 5.90 -7.39 -10.73
C ASP A 488 4.43 -7.86 -10.79
N ALA A 489 4.20 -9.16 -10.63
CA ALA A 489 2.86 -9.76 -10.63
C ALA A 489 1.94 -9.20 -9.53
N ASN A 490 2.48 -8.56 -8.49
CA ASN A 490 1.75 -8.02 -7.36
C ASN A 490 1.60 -6.49 -7.43
N GLY A 491 2.02 -5.88 -8.54
CA GLY A 491 1.95 -4.43 -8.76
C GLY A 491 3.07 -3.64 -8.08
N PHE A 492 4.10 -4.28 -7.54
CA PHE A 492 5.22 -3.58 -6.90
C PHE A 492 6.41 -3.40 -7.84
N LEU A 493 7.22 -2.37 -7.60
CA LEU A 493 8.50 -2.22 -8.28
C LEU A 493 9.50 -3.24 -7.71
N PRO A 494 10.06 -4.16 -8.52
CA PRO A 494 11.02 -5.14 -8.06
C PRO A 494 12.26 -4.48 -7.43
N SER A 495 12.82 -5.10 -6.40
CA SER A 495 14.08 -4.63 -5.80
C SER A 495 15.24 -4.60 -6.81
N SER A 496 15.20 -5.46 -7.83
CA SER A 496 16.16 -5.48 -8.94
C SER A 496 16.01 -4.34 -9.94
N ALA A 497 14.91 -3.58 -9.87
CA ALA A 497 14.57 -2.46 -10.76
C ALA A 497 14.61 -1.11 -10.01
N CYS A 498 14.83 -1.12 -8.69
CA CYS A 498 14.61 0.02 -7.81
C CYS A 498 15.86 0.40 -7.01
N MET A 499 16.07 1.70 -6.81
CA MET A 499 17.01 2.25 -5.84
C MET A 499 16.59 1.92 -4.40
N SER A 500 17.50 2.15 -3.45
CA SER A 500 17.30 1.83 -2.02
C SER A 500 16.14 2.57 -1.36
N ASP A 501 15.67 3.67 -1.96
CA ASP A 501 14.52 4.43 -1.49
C ASP A 501 13.17 3.78 -1.82
N GLY A 502 13.16 2.76 -2.68
CA GLY A 502 11.96 2.04 -3.05
C GLY A 502 11.07 2.76 -4.09
N ILE A 503 11.58 3.84 -4.72
CA ILE A 503 10.83 4.72 -5.62
C ILE A 503 11.56 4.94 -6.95
N HIS A 504 12.85 5.27 -6.91
CA HIS A 504 13.58 5.66 -8.12
C HIS A 504 14.04 4.43 -8.91
N LEU A 505 13.90 4.51 -10.23
CA LEU A 505 14.33 3.47 -11.15
C LEU A 505 15.85 3.38 -11.25
N LEU A 506 16.38 2.16 -11.39
CA LEU A 506 17.77 1.93 -11.78
C LEU A 506 18.00 2.26 -13.27
N SER A 507 19.24 2.56 -13.66
CA SER A 507 19.59 3.03 -15.01
C SER A 507 19.16 2.09 -16.14
N ASN A 508 19.19 0.77 -15.92
CA ASN A 508 18.75 -0.24 -16.89
C ASN A 508 17.24 -0.18 -17.17
N GLU A 509 16.43 0.27 -16.22
CA GLU A 509 14.99 0.41 -16.40
C GLU A 509 14.64 1.58 -17.33
N TYR A 510 15.48 2.62 -17.39
CA TYR A 510 15.32 3.69 -18.38
C TYR A 510 15.53 3.20 -19.82
N VAL A 511 16.32 2.14 -20.03
CA VAL A 511 16.46 1.49 -21.36
C VAL A 511 15.16 0.81 -21.78
N LYS A 512 14.49 0.13 -20.83
CA LYS A 512 13.16 -0.46 -21.07
C LYS A 512 12.13 0.61 -21.35
N LEU A 513 12.15 1.69 -20.56
CA LEU A 513 11.27 2.84 -20.75
C LEU A 513 11.46 3.47 -22.14
N LYS A 514 12.70 3.65 -22.60
CA LYS A 514 13.00 4.15 -23.95
C LYS A 514 12.38 3.26 -25.02
N SER A 515 12.57 1.95 -24.89
CA SER A 515 12.04 0.96 -25.84
C SER A 515 10.50 0.95 -25.85
N TYR A 516 9.89 1.10 -24.68
CA TYR A 516 8.44 1.24 -24.54
C TYR A 516 7.93 2.49 -25.26
N LEU A 517 8.49 3.67 -24.96
CA LEU A 517 8.06 4.92 -25.58
C LEU A 517 8.22 4.94 -27.11
N LEU A 518 9.27 4.29 -27.64
CA LEU A 518 9.49 4.14 -29.09
C LEU A 518 8.54 3.14 -29.76
N SER A 519 7.90 2.27 -28.99
CA SER A 519 6.92 1.30 -29.51
C SER A 519 5.47 1.68 -29.23
N HIS A 520 5.20 2.71 -28.42
CA HIS A 520 3.86 3.13 -28.03
C HIS A 520 3.59 4.54 -28.57
N THR A 521 3.55 4.63 -29.91
CA THR A 521 3.38 5.87 -30.67
C THR A 521 2.03 5.91 -31.39
N VAL A 522 1.47 7.10 -31.59
CA VAL A 522 0.19 7.29 -32.30
C VAL A 522 0.32 7.88 -33.69
#